data_AF-A0A849W8J7-F1
#
_entry.id   AF-A0A849W8J7-F1
#
_cell.length_a   1.000
_cell.length_b   1.000
_cell.length_c   1.000
_cell.angle_alpha   90.00
_cell.angle_beta   90.00
_cell.angle_gamma   90.00
#
_symmetry.space_group_name_H-M   'P 1'
#
loop_
_entity.id
_entity.type
_entity.pdbx_description
1 polymer ?
#
loop_
_entity_poly.entity_id
_entity_poly.type
_entity_poly.pdbx_seq_one_letter_code
_entity_poly.pdbx_strand_id
1 'polypeptide(L)' 'MKSNNMKLYQKMSAEELEKEAKNLQESLLKLRFKKVVEDVKDTSQAKKAKKQIAQIKTILRQQELQK' A
#
# COMPACT_ATOMS: atom_id res chain seq x y z
N MET A 1 -0.10 -10.89 -13.79
CA MET A 1 -1.44 -10.83 -13.18
C MET A 1 -1.64 -9.46 -12.54
N LYS A 2 -2.56 -8.63 -13.06
CA LYS A 2 -2.88 -7.31 -12.50
C LYS A 2 -3.69 -7.54 -11.22
N SER A 3 -3.16 -7.13 -10.07
CA SER A 3 -3.82 -7.27 -8.78
C SER A 3 -5.15 -6.51 -8.76
N ASN A 4 -6.23 -7.24 -8.43
CA ASN A 4 -7.63 -6.81 -8.33
C ASN A 4 -7.92 -5.78 -7.20
N ASN A 5 -6.90 -5.15 -6.63
CA ASN A 5 -7.04 -4.39 -5.38
C ASN A 5 -7.73 -3.02 -5.56
N MET A 6 -7.73 -2.44 -6.77
CA MET A 6 -8.38 -1.13 -6.99
C MET A 6 -9.89 -1.15 -6.70
N LYS A 7 -10.59 -2.23 -7.10
CA LYS A 7 -12.04 -2.35 -6.85
C LYS A 7 -12.37 -2.62 -5.38
N LEU A 8 -11.42 -3.19 -4.63
CA LEU A 8 -11.58 -3.44 -3.20
C LEU A 8 -11.43 -2.14 -2.42
N TYR A 9 -10.40 -1.35 -2.75
CA TYR A 9 -10.12 -0.07 -2.09
C TYR A 9 -11.19 1.01 -2.35
N GLN A 10 -11.86 0.99 -3.50
CA GLN A 10 -12.99 1.90 -3.76
C GLN A 10 -14.23 1.61 -2.90
N LYS A 11 -14.37 0.39 -2.35
CA LYS A 11 -15.50 0.01 -1.50
C LYS A 11 -15.25 0.26 -0.01
N MET A 12 -14.00 0.51 0.38
CA MET A 12 -13.61 0.77 1.76
C MET A 12 -13.85 2.23 2.15
N SER A 13 -14.09 2.46 3.44
CA SER A 13 -14.21 3.81 3.99
C SER A 13 -12.85 4.54 3.99
N ALA A 14 -12.85 5.86 3.94
CA ALA A 14 -11.62 6.67 3.99
C ALA A 14 -10.75 6.34 5.22
N GLU A 15 -11.37 6.07 6.37
CA GLU A 15 -10.67 5.68 7.60
C GLU A 15 -10.01 4.30 7.49
N GLU A 16 -10.66 3.35 6.82
CA GLU A 16 -10.12 2.00 6.61
C GLU A 16 -8.92 2.05 5.65
N LEU A 17 -9.03 2.86 4.60
CA LEU A 17 -7.95 3.12 3.64
C LEU A 17 -6.73 3.73 4.33
N GLU A 18 -6.92 4.69 5.24
CA GLU A 18 -5.82 5.28 6.01
C GLU A 18 -5.17 4.27 6.97
N LYS A 19 -5.97 3.45 7.66
CA LYS A 19 -5.45 2.37 8.52
C LYS A 19 -4.64 1.37 7.71
N GLU A 20 -5.13 0.96 6.55
CA GLU A 20 -4.41 0.03 5.69
C GLU A 20 -3.11 0.64 5.13
N ALA A 21 -3.13 1.94 4.78
CA ALA A 21 -1.93 2.66 4.37
C ALA A 21 -0.85 2.70 5.47
N LYS A 22 -1.25 2.91 6.74
CA LYS A 22 -0.34 2.87 7.90
C LYS A 22 0.24 1.47 8.10
N ASN A 23 -0.59 0.43 8.06
CA ASN A 23 -0.13 -0.96 8.16
C ASN A 23 0.85 -1.34 7.04
N LEU A 24 0.59 -0.88 5.82
CA LEU A 24 1.49 -1.07 4.68
C LEU A 24 2.80 -0.30 4.84
N GLN A 25 2.79 0.88 5.47
CA GLN A 25 4.03 1.60 5.80
C GLN A 25 4.87 0.87 6.86
N GLU A 26 4.26 0.35 7.92
CA GLU A 26 4.98 -0.41 8.94
C GLU A 26 5.58 -1.70 8.37
N SER A 27 4.82 -2.44 7.55
CA SER A 27 5.35 -3.62 6.87
C SER A 27 6.49 -3.27 5.91
N LEU A 28 6.41 -2.14 5.19
CA LEU A 28 7.49 -1.64 4.34
C LEU A 28 8.74 -1.29 5.16
N LEU A 29 8.58 -0.69 6.34
CA LEU A 29 9.68 -0.36 7.24
C LEU A 29 10.38 -1.64 7.73
N LYS A 30 9.61 -2.64 8.17
CA LYS A 30 10.14 -3.97 8.55
C LYS A 30 10.87 -4.63 7.39
N LEU A 31 10.32 -4.58 6.17
CA LEU A 31 10.97 -5.09 4.95
C LEU A 31 12.28 -4.36 4.62
N ARG A 32 12.35 -3.04 4.85
CA ARG A 32 13.59 -2.27 4.66
C ARG A 32 14.65 -2.67 5.68
N PHE A 33 14.27 -2.83 6.96
CA PHE A 33 15.20 -3.32 7.97
C PHE A 33 15.69 -4.72 7.65
N LYS A 34 14.79 -5.64 7.28
CA LYS A 34 15.16 -6.98 6.83
C LYS A 34 16.14 -6.95 5.66
N LYS A 35 15.91 -6.08 4.66
CA LYS A 35 16.83 -5.93 3.51
C LYS A 35 18.24 -5.49 3.90
N VAL A 36 18.40 -4.76 5.01
CA VAL A 36 19.70 -4.30 5.49
C VAL A 36 20.38 -5.36 6.35
N VAL A 37 19.61 -6.09 7.16
CA VAL A 37 20.11 -7.12 8.10
C VAL A 37 20.39 -8.45 7.40
N GLU A 38 19.49 -8.87 6.53
CA GLU A 38 19.64 -10.02 5.65
C GLU A 38 19.72 -9.49 4.21
N ASP A 39 20.60 -10.07 3.39
CA ASP A 39 20.73 -9.69 1.98
C ASP A 39 19.52 -10.26 1.19
N VAL A 40 18.34 -9.70 1.46
CA VAL A 40 17.03 -10.23 1.05
C VAL A 40 16.94 -10.24 -0.47
N LYS A 41 16.90 -11.45 -1.04
CA LYS A 41 16.80 -11.68 -2.49
C LYS A 41 15.45 -11.29 -3.08
N ASP A 42 14.37 -11.30 -2.28
CA ASP A 42 13.02 -11.05 -2.79
C ASP A 42 12.52 -9.63 -2.49
N THR A 43 12.86 -8.70 -3.39
CA THR A 43 12.44 -7.29 -3.31
C THR A 43 11.04 -7.04 -3.89
N SER A 44 10.39 -8.08 -4.45
CA SER A 44 9.08 -7.97 -5.12
C SER A 44 7.98 -7.50 -4.17
N GLN A 45 8.04 -7.93 -2.91
CA GLN A 45 7.06 -7.57 -1.88
C GLN A 45 7.09 -6.08 -1.55
N ALA A 46 8.29 -5.48 -1.44
CA ALA A 46 8.44 -4.05 -1.21
C ALA A 46 7.87 -3.23 -2.39
N LYS A 47 8.02 -3.72 -3.63
CA LYS A 47 7.44 -3.09 -4.82
C LYS A 47 5.90 -3.16 -4.81
N LYS A 48 5.33 -4.30 -4.41
CA LYS A 48 3.87 -4.47 -4.27
C LYS A 48 3.30 -3.55 -3.19
N ALA A 49 3.92 -3.50 -2.01
CA ALA A 49 3.49 -2.64 -0.91
C ALA A 49 3.52 -1.15 -1.31
N LYS A 50 4.59 -0.68 -1.98
CA LYS A 50 4.65 0.69 -2.52
C LYS A 50 3.50 0.99 -3.49
N LYS A 51 3.18 0.04 -4.38
CA LYS A 51 2.09 0.20 -5.34
C LYS A 51 0.72 0.27 -4.66
N GLN A 52 0.48 -0.55 -3.63
CA GLN A 52 -0.75 -0.50 -2.86
C GLN A 52 -0.93 0.84 -2.14
N ILE A 53 0.12 1.35 -1.49
CA ILE A 53 0.09 2.68 -0.84
C ILE A 53 -0.26 3.77 -1.87
N ALA A 54 0.36 3.74 -3.05
CA ALA A 54 0.08 4.71 -4.11
C ALA A 54 -1.39 4.64 -4.59
N GLN A 55 -1.94 3.43 -4.75
CA GLN A 55 -3.33 3.23 -5.15
C GLN A 55 -4.31 3.77 -4.11
N ILE A 56 -4.08 3.47 -2.83
CA ILE A 56 -4.91 3.96 -1.72
C ILE A 56 -4.92 5.49 -1.69
N LYS A 57 -3.74 6.13 -1.73
CA LYS A 57 -3.63 7.59 -1.75
C LYS A 57 -4.30 8.22 -2.97
N THR A 58 -4.26 7.55 -4.12
CA THR A 58 -4.93 8.03 -5.34
C THR A 58 -6.44 8.02 -5.18
N ILE A 59 -7.00 6.95 -4.59
CA ILE A 59 -8.45 6.84 -4.36
C ILE A 59 -8.93 7.88 -3.34
N LEU A 60 -8.21 8.06 -2.23
CA LEU A 60 -8.51 9.12 -1.26
C LEU A 60 -8.56 10.49 -1.94
N ARG A 61 -7.56 10.79 -2.78
CA ARG A 61 -7.53 12.06 -3.53
C ARG A 61 -8.68 12.17 -4.54
N GLN A 62 -9.06 11.09 -5.21
CA GLN A 62 -10.21 11.06 -6.13
C GLN A 62 -11.52 11.33 -5.38
N GLN A 63 -11.69 10.76 -4.19
CA GLN A 63 -12.86 11.00 -3.33
C GLN A 63 -12.92 12.46 -2.86
N GLU A 64 -11.78 13.06 -2.49
CA GLU A 64 -11.70 14.48 -2.14
C GLU A 64 -12.09 15.40 -3.30
N LEU A 65 -11.68 15.08 -4.53
CA LEU A 65 -11.95 15.91 -5.71
C LEU A 65 -13.38 15.76 -6.26
N GLN A 66 -14.07 14.67 -5.94
CA GLN A 66 -15.47 14.44 -6.30
C GLN A 66 -16.46 15.04 -5.29
N LYS A 67 -15.95 15.51 -4.14
CA LYS A 67 -16.73 16.16 -3.09
C LYS A 67 -16.82 17.66 -3.35
#